data_AF-A0A0L6JWU1-F1
#
_entry.id   AF-A0A0L6JWU1-F1
#
_cell.length_a   1.000
_cell.length_b   1.000
_cell.length_c   1.000
_cell.angle_alpha   90.00
_cell.angle_beta   90.00
_cell.angle_gamma   90.00
#
_symmetry.space_group_name_H-M   'P 1'
#
loop_
_entity.id
_entity.type
_entity.pdbx_description
1 polymer ?
#
loop_
_entity_poly.entity_id
_entity_poly.type
_entity_poly.pdbx_seq_one_letter_code
_entity_poly.pdbx_strand_id
1 'polypeptide(L)'
;MKEKNIKWLYEELPVLISKGILTQKTAEEIRKYYGEPEERNWLRIILAIFGTLGSILIGSGIILIFAKNWDTLSVPSRTVLSFTPLVISQLIGIYVILKKTGSMAWKEGTSAFITLAVGAAISLIGQTYNISGDRTVFTITWMLLTVPLVYIFDAFIPSIFYLAGITFWAGFEQSEGGYAVLYWAFLAILLPYIIKAFKNIDSNRSVLLLWALCLNLCVSLGIVLEKVLPGLWIVIYSSFFTILFLVERTYHRKTGSLGQQPFIVTGTIGILVVSILLTFREFWEDIGWHEYRYGVRFNEFAGIVDYILVILLLSAAVYLFFKNLKTKNALTLIFGSSALLSVVCYLAASVLQDGAVPVILYNAYIFVLGVNTIVYGIRNKHMGITNGGMLIISLLIIVRFFDTDISFLVKGLSFILVGVGFIVSNAVLIKK
;
A
#
# COMPACT_ATOMS: atom_id res chain seq x y z
N MET A 1 -26.99 -2.29 9.29
CA MET A 1 -26.85 -3.25 10.42
C MET A 1 -25.98 -4.40 9.91
N LYS A 2 -25.01 -4.92 10.68
CA LYS A 2 -24.17 -6.02 10.16
C LYS A 2 -25.05 -7.27 10.01
N GLU A 3 -25.01 -7.91 8.85
CA GLU A 3 -25.69 -9.16 8.48
C GLU A 3 -25.66 -10.24 9.59
N LYS A 4 -24.53 -10.33 10.29
CA LYS A 4 -24.35 -11.19 11.48
C LYS A 4 -25.36 -10.92 12.61
N ASN A 5 -25.74 -9.67 12.82
CA ASN A 5 -26.68 -9.26 13.86
C ASN A 5 -28.14 -9.59 13.47
N ILE A 6 -28.47 -9.54 12.18
CA ILE A 6 -29.81 -9.94 11.68
C ILE A 6 -29.96 -11.45 11.77
N LYS A 7 -28.90 -12.19 11.39
CA LYS A 7 -28.88 -13.65 11.52
C LYS A 7 -29.00 -14.11 12.99
N TRP A 8 -28.24 -13.49 13.89
CA TRP A 8 -28.37 -13.71 15.33
C TRP A 8 -29.79 -13.38 15.85
N LEU A 9 -30.36 -12.25 15.44
CA LEU A 9 -31.73 -11.87 15.81
C LEU A 9 -32.75 -12.92 15.36
N TYR A 10 -32.61 -13.46 14.15
CA TYR A 10 -33.52 -14.48 13.61
C TYR A 10 -33.37 -15.83 14.29
N GLU A 11 -32.18 -16.16 14.79
CA GLU A 11 -31.92 -17.34 15.63
C GLU A 11 -32.53 -17.18 17.04
N GLU A 12 -32.60 -15.96 17.58
CA GLU A 12 -33.20 -15.65 18.89
C GLU A 12 -34.74 -15.53 18.85
N LEU A 13 -35.34 -15.16 17.72
CA LEU A 13 -36.79 -15.00 17.58
C LEU A 13 -37.60 -16.23 18.07
N PRO A 14 -37.25 -17.49 17.72
CA PRO A 14 -37.91 -18.68 18.25
C PRO A 14 -37.85 -18.80 19.77
N VAL A 15 -36.71 -18.44 20.39
CA VAL A 15 -36.51 -18.50 21.85
C VAL A 15 -37.36 -17.44 22.56
N LEU A 16 -37.50 -16.26 21.96
CA LEU A 16 -38.34 -15.18 22.48
C LEU A 16 -39.83 -15.52 22.36
N ILE A 17 -40.24 -16.23 21.31
CA ILE A 17 -41.60 -16.76 21.17
C ILE A 17 -41.86 -17.86 22.21
N SER A 18 -40.95 -18.81 22.38
CA SER A 18 -41.13 -19.91 23.34
C SER A 18 -41.18 -19.43 24.79
N LYS A 19 -40.54 -18.29 25.09
CA LYS A 19 -40.60 -17.62 26.40
C LYS A 19 -41.82 -16.71 26.57
N GLY A 20 -42.70 -16.60 25.57
CA GLY A 20 -43.89 -15.75 25.62
C GLY A 20 -43.59 -14.24 25.60
N ILE A 21 -42.35 -13.85 25.30
CA ILE A 21 -41.92 -12.44 25.25
C ILE A 21 -42.41 -11.79 23.95
N LEU A 22 -42.45 -12.55 22.86
CA LEU A 22 -42.94 -12.11 21.56
C LEU A 22 -44.08 -12.99 21.05
N THR A 23 -45.01 -12.39 20.33
CA THR A 23 -46.02 -13.14 19.57
C THR A 23 -45.49 -13.54 18.20
N GLN A 24 -46.05 -14.61 17.62
CA GLN A 24 -45.70 -15.07 16.27
C GLN A 24 -45.84 -13.95 15.22
N LYS A 25 -46.91 -13.15 15.34
CA LYS A 25 -47.19 -12.01 14.45
C LYS A 25 -46.09 -10.94 14.52
N THR A 26 -45.63 -10.61 15.73
CA THR A 26 -44.54 -9.64 15.91
C THR A 26 -43.22 -10.14 15.33
N ALA A 27 -42.93 -11.43 15.43
CA ALA A 27 -41.74 -12.03 14.83
C ALA A 27 -41.76 -11.98 13.29
N GLU A 28 -42.93 -12.19 12.67
CA GLU A 28 -43.12 -12.06 11.23
C GLU A 28 -42.97 -10.61 10.75
N GLU A 29 -43.48 -9.63 11.50
CA GLU A 29 -43.28 -8.20 11.22
C GLU A 29 -41.80 -7.80 11.33
N ILE A 30 -41.07 -8.34 12.32
CA ILE A 30 -39.61 -8.15 12.45
C ILE A 30 -38.87 -8.74 11.26
N ARG A 31 -39.25 -9.95 10.80
CA ARG A 31 -38.67 -10.55 9.59
C ARG A 31 -38.93 -9.71 8.35
N LYS A 32 -40.15 -9.21 8.19
CA LYS A 32 -40.55 -8.34 7.06
C LYS A 32 -39.81 -7.00 7.09
N TYR A 33 -39.56 -6.45 8.28
CA TYR A 33 -38.83 -5.19 8.43
C TYR A 33 -37.34 -5.31 8.11
N TYR A 34 -36.69 -6.41 8.54
CA TYR A 34 -35.26 -6.61 8.34
C TYR A 34 -34.88 -7.32 7.03
N GLY A 35 -35.81 -8.03 6.39
CA GLY A 35 -35.59 -8.77 5.14
C GLY A 35 -34.75 -10.04 5.34
N GLU A 36 -34.72 -10.92 4.33
CA GLU A 36 -33.84 -12.09 4.41
C GLU A 36 -32.36 -11.65 4.45
N PRO A 37 -31.54 -12.23 5.34
CA PRO A 37 -30.11 -11.95 5.33
C PRO A 37 -29.55 -12.35 3.96
N GLU A 38 -28.77 -11.47 3.33
CA GLU A 38 -28.08 -11.79 2.08
C GLU A 38 -27.21 -13.02 2.32
N GLU A 39 -27.64 -14.20 1.87
CA GLU A 39 -26.73 -15.33 1.90
C GLU A 39 -25.58 -15.03 0.95
N ARG A 40 -24.36 -14.92 1.52
CA ARG A 40 -23.12 -15.05 0.75
C ARG A 40 -23.22 -16.36 0.00
N ASN A 41 -23.65 -16.27 -1.25
CA ASN A 41 -23.96 -17.41 -2.07
C ASN A 41 -22.61 -18.06 -2.44
N TRP A 42 -22.18 -18.99 -1.60
CA TRP A 42 -20.91 -19.70 -1.71
C TRP A 42 -20.79 -20.39 -3.07
N LEU A 43 -21.92 -20.84 -3.64
CA LEU A 43 -21.99 -21.35 -5.01
C LEU A 43 -21.61 -20.29 -6.02
N ARG A 44 -22.06 -19.03 -5.91
CA ARG A 44 -21.63 -17.94 -6.81
C ARG A 44 -20.12 -17.66 -6.70
N ILE A 45 -19.55 -17.71 -5.49
CA ILE A 45 -18.11 -17.53 -5.29
C ILE A 45 -17.33 -18.68 -5.93
N ILE A 46 -17.73 -19.92 -5.65
CA ILE A 46 -17.16 -21.13 -6.25
C ILE A 46 -17.25 -21.07 -7.78
N LEU A 47 -18.44 -20.76 -8.32
CA LEU A 47 -18.65 -20.64 -9.77
C LEU A 47 -17.79 -19.52 -10.37
N ALA A 48 -17.62 -18.40 -9.69
CA ALA A 48 -16.72 -17.33 -10.12
C ALA A 48 -15.25 -17.79 -10.12
N ILE A 49 -14.81 -18.51 -9.08
CA ILE A 49 -13.44 -19.05 -8.98
C ILE A 49 -13.21 -20.07 -10.11
N PHE A 50 -14.07 -21.08 -10.24
CA PHE A 50 -13.95 -22.10 -11.28
C PHE A 50 -14.08 -21.51 -12.69
N GLY A 51 -14.98 -20.54 -12.89
CA GLY A 51 -15.09 -19.82 -14.16
C GLY A 51 -13.83 -19.03 -14.50
N THR A 52 -13.23 -18.38 -13.50
CA THR A 52 -11.97 -17.63 -13.68
C THR A 52 -10.81 -18.57 -13.99
N LEU A 53 -10.64 -19.64 -13.19
CA LEU A 53 -9.60 -20.66 -13.42
C LEU A 53 -9.77 -21.35 -14.77
N GLY A 54 -11.00 -21.73 -15.13
CA GLY A 54 -11.29 -22.32 -16.44
C GLY A 54 -10.96 -21.37 -17.59
N SER A 55 -11.30 -20.09 -17.46
CA SER A 55 -10.96 -19.08 -18.48
C SER A 55 -9.44 -18.88 -18.62
N ILE A 56 -8.71 -18.86 -17.49
CA ILE A 56 -7.24 -18.78 -17.50
C ILE A 56 -6.65 -20.02 -18.18
N LEU A 57 -7.08 -21.23 -17.81
CA LEU A 57 -6.58 -22.48 -18.40
C LEU A 57 -6.87 -22.57 -19.89
N ILE A 58 -8.08 -22.20 -20.33
CA ILE A 58 -8.44 -22.16 -21.76
C ILE A 58 -7.56 -21.14 -22.49
N GLY A 59 -7.45 -19.91 -21.96
CA GLY A 59 -6.61 -18.87 -22.54
C GLY A 59 -5.14 -19.29 -22.64
N SER A 60 -4.58 -19.85 -21.58
CA SER A 60 -3.22 -20.40 -21.56
C SER A 60 -3.04 -21.56 -22.55
N GLY A 61 -4.01 -22.48 -22.64
CA GLY A 61 -3.98 -23.57 -23.61
C GLY A 61 -3.96 -23.07 -25.06
N ILE A 62 -4.79 -22.08 -25.38
CA ILE A 62 -4.80 -21.41 -26.69
C ILE A 62 -3.44 -20.78 -26.98
N ILE A 63 -2.88 -20.03 -26.02
CA ILE A 63 -1.56 -19.40 -26.15
C ILE A 63 -0.47 -20.46 -26.39
N LEU A 64 -0.50 -21.59 -25.66
CA LEU A 64 0.49 -22.67 -25.82
C LEU A 64 0.42 -23.36 -27.18
N ILE A 65 -0.78 -23.60 -27.70
CA ILE A 65 -0.96 -24.17 -29.05
C ILE A 65 -0.36 -23.24 -30.10
N PHE A 66 -0.63 -21.94 -30.00
CA PHE A 66 -0.05 -20.96 -30.92
C PHE A 66 1.45 -20.82 -30.75
N ALA A 67 1.96 -20.79 -29.51
CA ALA A 67 3.38 -20.72 -29.22
C ALA A 67 4.15 -21.89 -29.84
N LYS A 68 3.62 -23.13 -29.74
CA LYS A 68 4.24 -24.32 -30.36
C LYS A 68 4.33 -24.21 -31.89
N ASN A 69 3.33 -23.62 -32.53
CA ASN A 69 3.26 -23.53 -33.99
C ASN A 69 3.81 -22.18 -34.52
N TRP A 70 4.28 -21.29 -33.65
CA TRP A 70 4.53 -19.88 -33.97
C TRP A 70 5.50 -19.72 -35.15
N ASP A 71 6.59 -20.48 -35.15
CA ASP A 71 7.64 -20.39 -36.17
C ASP A 71 7.20 -20.88 -37.54
N THR A 72 6.18 -21.74 -37.60
CA THR A 72 5.63 -22.27 -38.87
C THR A 72 4.61 -21.33 -39.52
N LEU A 73 4.09 -20.36 -38.77
CA LEU A 73 3.07 -19.44 -39.26
C LEU A 73 3.68 -18.36 -40.17
N SER A 74 2.96 -17.97 -41.21
CA SER A 74 3.34 -16.83 -42.06
C SER A 74 3.28 -15.51 -41.28
N VAL A 75 4.05 -14.50 -41.70
CA VAL A 75 4.03 -13.15 -41.09
C VAL A 75 2.61 -12.56 -41.03
N PRO A 76 1.79 -12.58 -42.11
CA PRO A 76 0.41 -12.11 -42.04
C PRO A 76 -0.45 -12.86 -41.01
N SER A 77 -0.29 -14.18 -40.90
CA SER A 77 -1.03 -14.99 -39.92
C SER A 77 -0.67 -14.59 -38.49
N ARG A 78 0.62 -14.39 -38.19
CA ARG A 78 1.09 -13.92 -36.88
C ARG A 78 0.57 -12.52 -36.56
N THR A 79 0.56 -11.62 -37.54
CA THR A 79 0.00 -10.26 -37.40
C THR A 79 -1.49 -10.31 -37.05
N VAL A 80 -2.29 -11.09 -37.80
CA VAL A 80 -3.73 -11.25 -37.51
C VAL A 80 -3.95 -11.84 -36.12
N LEU A 81 -3.22 -12.90 -35.75
CA LEU A 81 -3.33 -13.50 -34.42
C LEU A 81 -2.93 -12.54 -33.30
N SER A 82 -1.93 -11.68 -33.53
CA SER A 82 -1.47 -10.69 -32.55
C SER A 82 -2.54 -9.61 -32.27
N PHE A 83 -3.26 -9.18 -33.30
CA PHE A 83 -4.34 -8.19 -33.16
C PHE A 83 -5.68 -8.79 -32.75
N THR A 84 -5.89 -10.10 -32.94
CA THR A 84 -7.20 -10.74 -32.67
C THR A 84 -7.68 -10.54 -31.23
N PRO A 85 -6.89 -10.81 -30.18
CA PRO A 85 -7.30 -10.55 -28.79
C PRO A 85 -7.65 -9.08 -28.56
N LEU A 86 -6.89 -8.15 -29.15
CA LEU A 86 -7.12 -6.73 -29.02
C LEU A 86 -8.45 -6.32 -29.65
N VAL A 87 -8.72 -6.72 -30.90
CA VAL A 87 -9.99 -6.42 -31.58
C VAL A 87 -11.18 -7.02 -30.83
N ILE A 88 -11.09 -8.28 -30.39
CA ILE A 88 -12.15 -8.93 -29.61
C ILE A 88 -12.40 -8.17 -28.30
N SER A 89 -11.33 -7.84 -27.56
CA SER A 89 -11.44 -7.12 -26.28
C SER A 89 -12.10 -5.74 -26.46
N GLN A 90 -11.77 -5.02 -27.54
CA GLN A 90 -12.35 -3.72 -27.86
C GLN A 90 -13.82 -3.82 -28.26
N LEU A 91 -14.22 -4.81 -29.06
CA LEU A 91 -15.62 -5.06 -29.41
C LEU A 91 -16.46 -5.38 -28.17
N ILE A 92 -15.94 -6.20 -27.25
CA ILE A 92 -16.57 -6.45 -25.95
C ILE A 92 -16.62 -5.15 -25.13
N GLY A 93 -15.56 -4.34 -25.16
CA GLY A 93 -15.51 -3.01 -24.53
C GLY A 93 -16.66 -2.10 -24.98
N ILE A 94 -16.84 -1.97 -26.30
CA ILE A 94 -17.93 -1.19 -26.89
C ILE A 94 -19.28 -1.74 -26.43
N TYR A 95 -19.48 -3.06 -26.47
CA TYR A 95 -20.72 -3.69 -25.99
C TYR A 95 -20.99 -3.38 -24.51
N VAL A 96 -19.97 -3.45 -23.65
CA VAL A 96 -20.11 -3.17 -22.22
C VAL A 96 -20.47 -1.72 -21.94
N ILE A 97 -19.83 -0.78 -22.66
CA ILE A 97 -20.13 0.66 -22.54
C ILE A 97 -21.56 0.96 -23.02
N LEU A 98 -22.05 0.31 -24.08
CA LEU A 98 -23.37 0.59 -24.64
C LEU A 98 -24.52 -0.15 -23.93
N LYS A 99 -24.29 -1.38 -23.44
CA LYS A 99 -25.38 -2.27 -22.98
C LYS A 99 -25.24 -2.73 -21.52
N LYS A 100 -24.07 -2.62 -20.89
CA LYS A 100 -23.81 -3.12 -19.52
C LYS A 100 -23.25 -2.05 -18.59
N THR A 101 -23.69 -0.80 -18.76
CA THR A 101 -23.23 0.37 -17.98
C THR A 101 -23.37 0.21 -16.46
N GLY A 102 -24.35 -0.56 -15.98
CA GLY A 102 -24.59 -0.80 -14.55
C GLY A 102 -23.77 -1.92 -13.92
N SER A 103 -23.11 -2.79 -14.71
CA SER A 103 -22.39 -3.94 -14.14
C SER A 103 -20.90 -3.66 -14.00
N MET A 104 -20.44 -3.53 -12.75
CA MET A 104 -19.02 -3.27 -12.49
C MET A 104 -18.12 -4.43 -12.85
N ALA A 105 -18.57 -5.67 -12.65
CA ALA A 105 -17.79 -6.86 -13.01
C ALA A 105 -17.44 -6.89 -14.51
N TRP A 106 -18.40 -6.52 -15.38
CA TRP A 106 -18.15 -6.40 -16.81
C TRP A 106 -17.15 -5.30 -17.14
N LYS A 107 -17.24 -4.14 -16.49
CA LYS A 107 -16.30 -3.02 -16.70
C LYS A 107 -14.88 -3.38 -16.26
N GLU A 108 -14.71 -3.95 -15.07
CA GLU A 108 -13.41 -4.38 -14.55
C GLU A 108 -12.80 -5.49 -15.43
N GLY A 109 -13.55 -6.55 -15.71
CA GLY A 109 -13.05 -7.68 -16.50
C GLY A 109 -12.68 -7.28 -17.93
N THR A 110 -13.51 -6.46 -18.58
CA THR A 110 -13.27 -6.04 -19.96
C THR A 110 -12.12 -5.05 -20.06
N SER A 111 -12.05 -4.06 -19.16
CA SER A 111 -10.94 -3.10 -19.16
C SER A 111 -9.61 -3.76 -18.82
N ALA A 112 -9.59 -4.75 -17.91
CA ALA A 112 -8.42 -5.57 -17.64
C ALA A 112 -8.01 -6.39 -18.87
N PHE A 113 -8.97 -6.99 -19.58
CA PHE A 113 -8.69 -7.75 -20.79
C PHE A 113 -8.11 -6.87 -21.90
N ILE A 114 -8.68 -5.68 -22.13
CA ILE A 114 -8.12 -4.70 -23.10
C ILE A 114 -6.71 -4.29 -22.67
N THR A 115 -6.48 -4.01 -21.39
CA THR A 115 -5.15 -3.62 -20.87
C THR A 115 -4.10 -4.67 -21.21
N LEU A 116 -4.38 -5.95 -20.95
CA LEU A 116 -3.48 -7.05 -21.28
C LEU A 116 -3.34 -7.26 -22.80
N ALA A 117 -4.43 -7.16 -23.55
CA ALA A 117 -4.43 -7.35 -24.99
C ALA A 117 -3.61 -6.28 -25.72
N VAL A 118 -3.59 -5.04 -25.22
CA VAL A 118 -2.72 -3.97 -25.74
C VAL A 118 -1.24 -4.35 -25.58
N GLY A 119 -0.83 -4.73 -24.37
CA GLY A 119 0.56 -5.13 -24.11
C GLY A 119 0.99 -6.35 -24.94
N ALA A 120 0.10 -7.35 -25.05
CA ALA A 120 0.32 -8.53 -25.87
C ALA A 120 0.45 -8.19 -27.36
N ALA A 121 -0.42 -7.34 -27.90
CA ALA A 121 -0.37 -6.94 -29.30
C ALA A 121 0.92 -6.20 -29.63
N ILE A 122 1.34 -5.23 -28.80
CA ILE A 122 2.60 -4.50 -29.00
C ILE A 122 3.79 -5.48 -28.98
N SER A 123 3.85 -6.39 -28.00
CA SER A 123 4.95 -7.35 -27.88
C SER A 123 5.01 -8.34 -29.05
N LEU A 124 3.88 -8.92 -29.44
CA LEU A 124 3.82 -9.92 -30.52
C LEU A 124 4.10 -9.32 -31.90
N ILE A 125 3.64 -8.09 -32.15
CA ILE A 125 3.98 -7.35 -33.39
C ILE A 125 5.46 -6.99 -33.40
N GLY A 126 6.00 -6.51 -32.27
CA GLY A 126 7.42 -6.23 -32.13
C GLY A 126 8.29 -7.45 -32.46
N GLN A 127 7.91 -8.62 -31.94
CA GLN A 127 8.57 -9.89 -32.24
C GLN A 127 8.38 -10.33 -33.71
N THR A 128 7.16 -10.22 -34.26
CA THR A 128 6.85 -10.69 -35.61
C THR A 128 7.62 -9.94 -36.69
N TYR A 129 7.82 -8.63 -36.50
CA TYR A 129 8.51 -7.78 -37.47
C TYR A 129 9.97 -7.47 -37.08
N ASN A 130 10.50 -8.11 -36.03
CA ASN A 130 11.83 -7.83 -35.48
C ASN A 130 12.07 -6.33 -35.25
N ILE A 131 11.04 -5.62 -34.78
CA ILE A 131 11.18 -4.21 -34.42
C ILE A 131 12.03 -4.17 -33.17
N SER A 132 13.22 -3.57 -33.28
CA SER A 132 14.06 -3.27 -32.14
C SER A 132 13.34 -2.27 -31.23
N GLY A 133 12.55 -2.80 -30.30
CA GLY A 133 11.82 -2.02 -29.33
C GLY A 133 12.67 -1.77 -28.09
N ASP A 134 12.88 -0.51 -27.77
CA ASP A 134 13.34 -0.12 -26.44
C ASP A 134 12.25 -0.48 -25.41
N ARG A 135 12.64 -1.20 -24.34
CA ARG A 135 11.73 -1.61 -23.26
C ARG A 135 11.11 -0.40 -22.56
N THR A 136 11.80 0.73 -22.53
CA THR A 136 11.27 2.00 -22.03
C THR A 136 10.10 2.47 -22.91
N VAL A 137 10.31 2.55 -24.23
CA VAL A 137 9.26 2.92 -25.19
C VAL A 137 8.07 1.96 -25.13
N PHE A 138 8.32 0.65 -25.03
CA PHE A 138 7.27 -0.36 -24.86
C PHE A 138 6.42 -0.06 -23.62
N THR A 139 7.05 0.11 -22.46
CA THR A 139 6.35 0.25 -21.18
C THR A 139 5.56 1.56 -21.13
N ILE A 140 6.16 2.68 -21.55
CA ILE A 140 5.45 3.97 -21.61
C ILE A 140 4.26 3.90 -22.55
N THR A 141 4.44 3.34 -23.76
CA THR A 141 3.35 3.23 -24.74
C THR A 141 2.20 2.40 -24.19
N TRP A 142 2.50 1.27 -23.56
CA TRP A 142 1.49 0.41 -22.95
C TRP A 142 0.75 1.13 -21.82
N MET A 143 1.46 1.84 -20.95
CA MET A 143 0.86 2.56 -19.83
C MET A 143 0.00 3.75 -20.29
N LEU A 144 0.48 4.54 -21.26
CA LEU A 144 -0.29 5.64 -21.83
C LEU A 144 -1.58 5.18 -22.52
N LEU A 145 -1.57 4.03 -23.19
CA LEU A 145 -2.78 3.41 -23.77
C LEU A 145 -3.71 2.80 -22.72
N THR A 146 -3.21 2.50 -21.52
CA THR A 146 -4.00 1.97 -20.40
C THR A 146 -4.78 3.07 -19.67
N VAL A 147 -4.22 4.30 -19.58
CA VAL A 147 -4.84 5.43 -18.87
C VAL A 147 -6.29 5.70 -19.29
N PRO A 148 -6.63 5.83 -20.59
CA PRO A 148 -8.00 6.11 -21.01
C PRO A 148 -8.99 5.06 -20.50
N LEU A 149 -8.57 3.80 -20.39
CA LEU A 149 -9.42 2.70 -19.92
C LEU A 149 -9.84 2.89 -18.46
N VAL A 150 -8.97 3.45 -17.61
CA VAL A 150 -9.28 3.80 -16.22
C VAL A 150 -10.49 4.74 -16.18
N TYR A 151 -10.48 5.76 -17.03
CA TYR A 151 -11.50 6.81 -17.04
C TYR A 151 -12.78 6.40 -17.77
N ILE A 152 -12.66 5.71 -18.91
CA ILE A 152 -13.81 5.26 -19.71
C ILE A 152 -14.64 4.23 -18.94
N PHE A 153 -13.98 3.27 -18.29
CA PHE A 153 -14.66 2.20 -17.56
C PHE A 153 -14.86 2.49 -16.07
N ASP A 154 -14.30 3.58 -15.54
CA ASP A 154 -14.27 3.87 -14.10
C ASP A 154 -13.74 2.66 -13.30
N ALA A 155 -12.71 2.00 -13.83
CA ALA A 155 -12.26 0.67 -13.43
C ALA A 155 -10.96 0.72 -12.61
N PHE A 156 -10.95 -0.06 -11.53
CA PHE A 156 -9.83 -0.14 -10.59
C PHE A 156 -8.68 -0.99 -11.14
N ILE A 157 -8.95 -2.12 -11.80
CA ILE A 157 -7.88 -3.04 -12.24
C ILE A 157 -6.88 -2.36 -13.19
N PRO A 158 -7.30 -1.66 -14.26
CA PRO A 158 -6.36 -0.96 -15.15
C PRO A 158 -5.53 0.11 -14.42
N SER A 159 -6.07 0.72 -13.37
CA SER A 159 -5.32 1.69 -12.57
C SER A 159 -4.19 1.06 -11.76
N ILE A 160 -4.36 -0.18 -11.29
CA ILE A 160 -3.27 -0.94 -10.65
C ILE A 160 -2.21 -1.31 -11.68
N PHE A 161 -2.61 -1.81 -12.85
CA PHE A 161 -1.68 -2.11 -13.94
C PHE A 161 -0.88 -0.87 -14.32
N TYR A 162 -1.54 0.28 -14.42
CA TYR A 162 -0.91 1.55 -14.67
C TYR A 162 0.13 1.91 -13.59
N LEU A 163 -0.26 1.89 -12.31
CA LEU A 163 0.65 2.18 -11.19
C LEU A 163 1.85 1.22 -11.17
N ALA A 164 1.62 -0.08 -11.35
CA ALA A 164 2.68 -1.08 -11.39
C ALA A 164 3.62 -0.86 -12.59
N GLY A 165 3.08 -0.57 -13.77
CA GLY A 165 3.87 -0.38 -14.98
C GLY A 165 4.70 0.90 -14.97
N ILE A 166 4.19 2.01 -14.40
CA ILE A 166 5.00 3.23 -14.24
C ILE A 166 6.12 3.06 -13.21
N THR A 167 5.91 2.25 -12.16
CA THR A 167 6.98 1.89 -11.21
C THR A 167 8.00 0.96 -11.84
N PHE A 168 7.55 -0.02 -12.64
CA PHE A 168 8.43 -0.91 -13.39
C PHE A 168 9.29 -0.11 -14.38
N TRP A 169 8.67 0.81 -15.13
CA TRP A 169 9.38 1.72 -16.02
C TRP A 169 10.44 2.54 -15.26
N ALA A 170 10.06 3.17 -14.14
CA ALA A 170 10.99 3.97 -13.33
C ALA A 170 12.19 3.14 -12.84
N GLY A 171 11.96 1.90 -12.39
CA GLY A 171 13.01 1.01 -11.95
C GLY A 171 13.95 0.60 -13.07
N PHE A 172 13.40 0.30 -14.25
CA PHE A 172 14.17 -0.05 -15.43
C PHE A 172 15.02 1.12 -15.91
N GLU A 173 14.43 2.31 -16.03
CA GLU A 173 15.12 3.53 -16.47
C GLU A 173 16.31 3.87 -15.57
N GLN A 174 16.12 3.80 -14.23
CA GLN A 174 17.22 4.00 -13.28
C GLN A 174 18.31 2.92 -13.40
N SER A 175 17.95 1.67 -13.71
CA SER A 175 18.91 0.57 -13.83
C SER A 175 19.82 0.70 -15.06
N GLU A 176 19.32 1.31 -16.14
CA GLU A 176 20.07 1.59 -17.36
C GLU A 176 20.86 2.91 -17.27
N GLY A 177 20.81 3.61 -16.12
CA GLY A 177 21.48 4.90 -15.91
C GLY A 177 20.74 6.11 -16.50
N GLY A 178 19.47 5.94 -16.87
CA GLY A 178 18.55 7.03 -17.19
C GLY A 178 17.99 7.70 -15.92
N TYR A 179 16.93 8.49 -16.09
CA TYR A 179 16.30 9.25 -14.99
C TYR A 179 14.80 9.02 -14.92
N ALA A 180 14.30 8.67 -13.75
CA ALA A 180 12.88 8.34 -13.55
C ALA A 180 11.99 9.54 -13.18
N VAL A 181 12.44 10.79 -13.37
CA VAL A 181 11.71 12.01 -12.97
C VAL A 181 10.29 12.08 -13.55
N LEU A 182 10.08 11.58 -14.78
CA LEU A 182 8.76 11.56 -15.43
C LEU A 182 7.73 10.68 -14.70
N TYR A 183 8.17 9.85 -13.75
CA TYR A 183 7.28 9.10 -12.87
C TYR A 183 6.22 9.99 -12.22
N TRP A 184 6.62 11.18 -11.74
CA TRP A 184 5.70 12.13 -11.09
C TRP A 184 4.65 12.67 -12.07
N ALA A 185 5.03 12.91 -13.32
CA ALA A 185 4.10 13.32 -14.37
C ALA A 185 3.11 12.19 -14.71
N PHE A 186 3.60 10.94 -14.82
CA PHE A 186 2.74 9.79 -15.05
C PHE A 186 1.79 9.53 -13.88
N LEU A 187 2.24 9.68 -12.63
CA LEU A 187 1.37 9.61 -11.46
C LEU A 187 0.32 10.74 -11.48
N ALA A 188 0.70 11.94 -11.91
CA ALA A 188 -0.20 13.09 -12.02
C ALA A 188 -1.40 12.83 -12.93
N ILE A 189 -1.21 12.06 -14.00
CA ILE A 189 -2.28 11.65 -14.92
C ILE A 189 -3.38 10.85 -14.19
N LEU A 190 -3.05 10.09 -13.14
CA LEU A 190 -4.01 9.30 -12.36
C LEU A 190 -4.65 10.10 -11.19
N LEU A 191 -4.17 11.31 -10.89
CA LEU A 191 -4.64 12.10 -9.74
C LEU A 191 -6.16 12.33 -9.71
N PRO A 192 -6.84 12.67 -10.82
CA PRO A 192 -8.30 12.84 -10.79
C PRO A 192 -9.04 11.59 -10.30
N TYR A 193 -8.58 10.41 -10.73
CA TYR A 193 -9.15 9.12 -10.31
C TYR A 193 -8.84 8.82 -8.83
N ILE A 194 -7.62 9.12 -8.39
CA ILE A 194 -7.21 9.00 -6.98
C ILE A 194 -8.07 9.93 -6.10
N ILE A 195 -8.24 11.20 -6.47
CA ILE A 195 -9.05 12.18 -5.73
C ILE A 195 -10.50 11.70 -5.62
N LYS A 196 -11.05 11.11 -6.69
CA LYS A 196 -12.38 10.48 -6.65
C LYS A 196 -12.45 9.34 -5.63
N ALA A 197 -11.43 8.49 -5.56
CA ALA A 197 -11.34 7.42 -4.56
C ALA A 197 -11.24 7.97 -3.12
N PHE A 198 -10.45 9.03 -2.90
CA PHE A 198 -10.38 9.71 -1.59
C PHE A 198 -11.73 10.27 -1.12
N LYS A 199 -12.57 10.74 -2.06
CA LYS A 199 -13.93 11.23 -1.77
C LYS A 199 -14.93 10.08 -1.51
N ASN A 200 -14.74 8.93 -2.14
CA ASN A 200 -15.62 7.78 -2.08
C ASN A 200 -15.04 6.62 -1.24
N ILE A 201 -14.52 6.92 -0.05
CA ILE A 201 -13.74 5.96 0.75
C ILE A 201 -14.58 4.83 1.37
N ASP A 202 -15.92 4.95 1.36
CA ASP A 202 -16.82 3.88 1.77
C ASP A 202 -16.85 2.72 0.76
N SER A 203 -16.38 2.95 -0.47
CA SER A 203 -16.25 1.90 -1.47
C SER A 203 -14.99 1.07 -1.26
N ASN A 204 -15.14 -0.25 -1.17
CA ASN A 204 -14.00 -1.18 -1.09
C ASN A 204 -13.00 -0.97 -2.23
N ARG A 205 -13.45 -0.59 -3.44
CA ARG A 205 -12.59 -0.34 -4.60
C ARG A 205 -11.70 0.88 -4.40
N SER A 206 -12.28 1.97 -3.89
CA SER A 206 -11.52 3.15 -3.52
C SER A 206 -10.47 2.82 -2.47
N VAL A 207 -10.83 2.07 -1.43
CA VAL A 207 -9.90 1.63 -0.38
C VAL A 207 -8.75 0.80 -0.98
N LEU A 208 -9.06 -0.16 -1.86
CA LEU A 208 -8.05 -0.97 -2.54
C LEU A 208 -7.12 -0.12 -3.44
N LEU A 209 -7.65 0.90 -4.12
CA LEU A 209 -6.83 1.86 -4.87
C LEU A 209 -5.90 2.66 -3.96
N LEU A 210 -6.40 3.12 -2.82
CA LEU A 210 -5.57 3.86 -1.87
C LEU A 210 -4.49 2.97 -1.24
N TRP A 211 -4.77 1.69 -1.01
CA TRP A 211 -3.74 0.70 -0.66
C TRP A 211 -2.70 0.52 -1.76
N ALA A 212 -3.13 0.35 -3.01
CA ALA A 212 -2.23 0.25 -4.15
C ALA A 212 -1.36 1.49 -4.28
N LEU A 213 -1.93 2.69 -4.11
CA LEU A 213 -1.23 3.96 -4.12
C LEU A 213 -0.19 4.06 -2.98
N CYS A 214 -0.56 3.67 -1.76
CA CYS A 214 0.35 3.64 -0.63
C CYS A 214 1.57 2.76 -0.92
N LEU A 215 1.36 1.53 -1.38
CA LEU A 215 2.43 0.58 -1.71
C LEU A 215 3.29 1.09 -2.87
N ASN A 216 2.65 1.59 -3.93
CA ASN A 216 3.31 2.17 -5.09
C ASN A 216 4.23 3.33 -4.68
N LEU A 217 3.76 4.28 -3.87
CA LEU A 217 4.56 5.40 -3.38
C LEU A 217 5.69 4.96 -2.45
N CYS A 218 5.48 3.94 -1.60
CA CYS A 218 6.54 3.40 -0.75
C CYS A 218 7.73 2.89 -1.57
N VAL A 219 7.44 2.20 -2.67
CA VAL A 219 8.45 1.61 -3.55
C VAL A 219 9.06 2.67 -4.47
N SER A 220 8.22 3.48 -5.12
CA SER A 220 8.67 4.45 -6.12
C SER A 220 9.54 5.55 -5.52
N LEU A 221 9.28 5.99 -4.28
CA LEU A 221 10.14 6.96 -3.61
C LEU A 221 11.58 6.45 -3.49
N GLY A 222 11.82 5.15 -3.33
CA GLY A 222 13.19 4.62 -3.20
C GLY A 222 13.90 4.46 -4.55
N ILE A 223 13.11 4.29 -5.61
CA ILE A 223 13.57 4.12 -7.00
C ILE A 223 13.89 5.49 -7.63
N VAL A 224 12.96 6.44 -7.53
CA VAL A 224 12.99 7.70 -8.30
C VAL A 224 14.00 8.71 -7.74
N LEU A 225 14.42 8.57 -6.47
CA LEU A 225 15.44 9.47 -5.91
C LEU A 225 16.78 9.29 -6.61
N GLU A 226 17.36 10.41 -7.03
CA GLU A 226 18.68 10.48 -7.65
C GLU A 226 19.80 10.29 -6.63
N LYS A 227 19.52 10.57 -5.34
CA LYS A 227 20.44 10.31 -4.22
C LYS A 227 21.76 11.06 -4.37
N VAL A 228 21.70 12.24 -4.99
CA VAL A 228 22.84 13.16 -5.18
C VAL A 228 23.40 13.61 -3.84
N LEU A 229 22.51 13.98 -2.91
CA LEU A 229 22.85 14.26 -1.51
C LEU A 229 22.51 13.02 -0.65
N PRO A 230 23.50 12.25 -0.18
CA PRO A 230 23.24 11.02 0.56
C PRO A 230 22.52 11.30 1.88
N GLY A 231 21.62 10.38 2.24
CA GLY A 231 20.82 10.48 3.46
C GLY A 231 19.52 11.29 3.34
N LEU A 232 19.28 12.05 2.27
CA LEU A 232 18.00 12.79 2.10
C LEU A 232 16.76 11.88 2.14
N TRP A 233 16.90 10.62 1.70
CA TRP A 233 15.84 9.63 1.76
C TRP A 233 15.29 9.45 3.19
N ILE A 234 16.12 9.64 4.23
CA ILE A 234 15.73 9.54 5.64
C ILE A 234 14.62 10.54 5.96
N VAL A 235 14.80 11.79 5.55
CA VAL A 235 13.83 12.87 5.76
C VAL A 235 12.60 12.64 4.89
N ILE A 236 12.79 12.27 3.62
CA ILE A 236 11.68 12.02 2.67
C ILE A 236 10.75 10.92 3.17
N TYR A 237 11.29 9.74 3.51
CA TYR A 237 10.49 8.62 3.99
C TYR A 237 9.84 8.90 5.34
N SER A 238 10.56 9.53 6.28
CA SER A 238 10.00 9.90 7.58
C SER A 238 8.85 10.91 7.44
N SER A 239 9.01 11.93 6.58
CA SER A 239 7.95 12.89 6.26
C SER A 239 6.77 12.22 5.56
N PHE A 240 7.00 11.37 4.55
CA PHE A 240 5.95 10.65 3.83
C PHE A 240 5.08 9.80 4.77
N PHE A 241 5.68 8.94 5.58
CA PHE A 241 4.91 8.10 6.51
C PHE A 241 4.23 8.91 7.62
N THR A 242 4.87 10.00 8.07
CA THR A 242 4.26 10.96 9.00
C THR A 242 3.01 11.62 8.41
N ILE A 243 3.05 12.04 7.13
CA ILE A 243 1.89 12.60 6.43
C ILE A 243 0.76 11.57 6.38
N LEU A 244 1.04 10.33 5.95
CA LEU A 244 0.00 9.29 5.87
C LEU A 244 -0.66 9.05 7.23
N PHE A 245 0.13 8.97 8.29
CA PHE A 245 -0.38 8.83 9.65
C PHE A 245 -1.22 10.04 10.10
N LEU A 246 -0.71 11.26 9.91
CA LEU A 246 -1.36 12.48 10.40
C LEU A 246 -2.57 12.91 9.58
N VAL A 247 -2.61 12.65 8.27
CA VAL A 247 -3.80 12.92 7.44
C VAL A 247 -4.99 12.16 7.99
N GLU A 248 -4.84 10.85 8.22
CA GLU A 248 -5.95 10.03 8.72
C GLU A 248 -6.39 10.47 10.12
N ARG A 249 -5.44 10.83 10.99
CA ARG A 249 -5.72 11.36 12.34
C ARG A 249 -6.41 12.72 12.29
N THR A 250 -5.99 13.63 11.42
CA THR A 250 -6.54 14.99 11.32
C THR A 250 -8.00 14.96 10.89
N TYR A 251 -8.30 14.18 9.87
CA TYR A 251 -9.64 14.11 9.29
C TYR A 251 -10.55 13.10 10.00
N HIS A 252 -10.10 12.53 11.14
CA HIS A 252 -10.88 11.73 12.09
C HIS A 252 -11.87 10.74 11.44
N ARG A 253 -11.38 9.99 10.45
CA ARG A 253 -12.22 9.03 9.73
C ARG A 253 -12.58 7.85 10.63
N LYS A 254 -13.84 7.82 11.09
CA LYS A 254 -14.39 6.73 11.89
C LYS A 254 -14.77 5.56 10.98
N THR A 255 -13.80 4.75 10.58
CA THR A 255 -14.07 3.44 9.96
C THR A 255 -13.80 2.34 10.99
N GLY A 256 -14.64 1.29 10.99
CA GLY A 256 -14.63 0.27 12.03
C GLY A 256 -13.57 -0.82 11.87
N SER A 257 -12.73 -0.79 10.82
CA SER A 257 -11.73 -1.83 10.54
C SER A 257 -10.44 -1.26 9.97
N LEU A 258 -9.30 -1.83 10.37
CA LEU A 258 -7.96 -1.42 9.91
C LEU A 258 -7.79 -1.55 8.39
N GLY A 259 -8.45 -2.53 7.76
CA GLY A 259 -8.41 -2.72 6.30
C GLY A 259 -9.01 -1.56 5.51
N GLN A 260 -9.83 -0.72 6.14
CA GLN A 260 -10.41 0.49 5.55
C GLN A 260 -9.57 1.75 5.79
N GLN A 261 -8.40 1.64 6.42
CA GLN A 261 -7.56 2.77 6.80
C GLN A 261 -6.14 2.64 6.22
N PRO A 262 -5.98 2.67 4.88
CA PRO A 262 -4.69 2.46 4.23
C PRO A 262 -3.61 3.44 4.73
N PHE A 263 -3.95 4.70 4.97
CA PHE A 263 -2.97 5.72 5.37
C PHE A 263 -2.48 5.57 6.81
N ILE A 264 -3.36 5.31 7.78
CA ILE A 264 -2.91 5.11 9.16
C ILE A 264 -2.05 3.86 9.26
N VAL A 265 -2.44 2.76 8.59
CA VAL A 265 -1.71 1.50 8.70
C VAL A 265 -0.35 1.63 8.02
N THR A 266 -0.32 2.13 6.78
CA THR A 266 0.94 2.35 6.05
C THR A 266 1.84 3.36 6.78
N GLY A 267 1.28 4.48 7.26
CA GLY A 267 2.03 5.49 8.01
C GLY A 267 2.59 4.96 9.33
N THR A 268 1.79 4.22 10.11
CA THR A 268 2.23 3.62 11.37
C THR A 268 3.34 2.58 11.15
N ILE A 269 3.12 1.64 10.22
CA ILE A 269 4.11 0.60 9.91
C ILE A 269 5.39 1.23 9.35
N GLY A 270 5.25 2.18 8.42
CA GLY A 270 6.38 2.87 7.81
C GLY A 270 7.20 3.68 8.81
N ILE A 271 6.57 4.43 9.72
CA ILE A 271 7.27 5.12 10.82
C ILE A 271 8.04 4.11 11.67
N LEU A 272 7.44 2.98 12.04
CA LEU A 272 8.09 1.96 12.86
C LEU A 272 9.28 1.31 12.13
N VAL A 273 9.09 0.90 10.87
CA VAL A 273 10.14 0.28 10.06
C VAL A 273 11.31 1.24 9.85
N VAL A 274 11.04 2.47 9.39
CA VAL A 274 12.08 3.48 9.19
C VAL A 274 12.77 3.80 10.50
N SER A 275 12.04 3.99 11.60
CA SER A 275 12.66 4.27 12.90
C SER A 275 13.57 3.13 13.35
N ILE A 276 13.17 1.87 13.16
CA ILE A 276 14.00 0.70 13.51
C ILE A 276 15.26 0.64 12.65
N LEU A 277 15.15 0.84 11.33
CA LEU A 277 16.31 0.91 10.44
C LEU A 277 17.30 2.00 10.90
N LEU A 278 16.78 3.16 11.27
CA LEU A 278 17.57 4.29 11.75
C LEU A 278 18.16 4.11 13.16
N THR A 279 17.92 2.97 13.81
CA THR A 279 18.69 2.59 15.01
C THR A 279 20.06 1.98 14.67
N PHE A 280 20.29 1.52 13.44
CA PHE A 280 21.57 0.96 13.02
C PHE A 280 22.53 2.06 12.55
N ARG A 281 23.82 1.92 12.88
CA ARG A 281 24.85 2.92 12.56
C ARG A 281 25.08 3.06 11.05
N GLU A 282 25.00 1.96 10.31
CA GLU A 282 25.24 1.88 8.87
C GLU A 282 24.44 2.89 8.05
N PHE A 283 23.21 3.23 8.47
CA PHE A 283 22.37 4.20 7.77
C PHE A 283 22.76 5.66 8.01
N TRP A 284 23.68 5.91 8.93
CA TRP A 284 24.20 7.22 9.28
C TRP A 284 25.65 7.42 8.82
N GLU A 285 26.25 6.40 8.22
CA GLU A 285 27.57 6.49 7.59
C GLU A 285 27.44 7.13 6.21
N ASP A 286 28.46 7.90 5.82
CA ASP A 286 28.59 8.54 4.52
C ASP A 286 27.34 9.35 4.08
N ILE A 287 26.79 10.16 5.00
CA ILE A 287 25.66 11.06 4.72
C ILE A 287 26.02 12.55 4.80
N GLY A 288 25.22 13.37 4.13
CA GLY A 288 25.36 14.82 4.17
C GLY A 288 26.24 15.39 3.06
N TRP A 289 26.49 16.69 3.15
CA TRP A 289 27.09 17.51 2.08
C TRP A 289 28.56 17.19 1.81
N HIS A 290 29.25 16.56 2.75
CA HIS A 290 30.64 16.12 2.55
C HIS A 290 30.72 14.92 1.59
N GLU A 291 29.64 14.16 1.46
CA GLU A 291 29.54 12.95 0.64
C GLU A 291 28.74 13.22 -0.64
N TYR A 292 28.70 14.48 -1.07
CA TYR A 292 27.97 14.88 -2.27
C TYR A 292 28.46 14.09 -3.48
N ARG A 293 27.52 13.45 -4.18
CA ARG A 293 27.85 12.54 -5.27
C ARG A 293 27.90 13.28 -6.59
N TYR A 294 29.03 13.15 -7.29
CA TYR A 294 29.25 13.70 -8.62
C TYR A 294 29.44 12.57 -9.64
N GLY A 295 29.09 12.82 -10.90
CA GLY A 295 29.44 11.95 -12.04
C GLY A 295 28.26 11.59 -12.94
N VAL A 296 28.53 10.80 -13.99
CA VAL A 296 27.58 10.48 -15.07
C VAL A 296 26.31 9.75 -14.57
N ARG A 297 26.40 9.08 -13.42
CA ARG A 297 25.28 8.37 -12.77
C ARG A 297 24.44 9.25 -11.83
N PHE A 298 24.87 10.48 -11.56
CA PHE A 298 24.20 11.40 -10.64
C PHE A 298 23.93 12.71 -11.38
N ASN A 299 22.67 12.95 -11.73
CA ASN A 299 22.30 14.16 -12.44
C ASN A 299 21.85 15.24 -11.46
N GLU A 300 22.64 16.30 -11.36
CA GLU A 300 22.37 17.43 -10.48
C GLU A 300 21.00 18.09 -10.77
N PHE A 301 20.60 18.14 -12.05
CA PHE A 301 19.30 18.69 -12.45
C PHE A 301 18.14 17.79 -12.03
N ALA A 302 18.29 16.47 -12.16
CA ALA A 302 17.31 15.52 -11.66
C ALA A 302 17.27 15.52 -10.12
N GLY A 303 18.40 15.75 -9.46
CA GLY A 303 18.52 15.91 -8.01
C GLY A 303 17.75 17.11 -7.44
N ILE A 304 17.39 18.11 -8.28
CA ILE A 304 16.47 19.19 -7.89
C ILE A 304 15.13 18.62 -7.40
N VAL A 305 14.68 17.52 -8.00
CA VAL A 305 13.42 16.86 -7.62
C VAL A 305 13.51 16.31 -6.19
N ASP A 306 14.64 15.75 -5.78
CA ASP A 306 14.86 15.26 -4.42
C ASP A 306 14.70 16.41 -3.40
N TYR A 307 15.29 17.58 -3.68
CA TYR A 307 15.15 18.76 -2.82
C TYR A 307 13.71 19.28 -2.76
N ILE A 308 13.02 19.34 -3.91
CA ILE A 308 11.62 19.73 -3.97
C ILE A 308 10.75 18.77 -3.14
N LEU A 309 10.98 17.46 -3.27
CA LEU A 309 10.25 16.44 -2.51
C LEU A 309 10.48 16.59 -1.00
N VAL A 310 11.73 16.80 -0.57
CA VAL A 310 12.04 17.08 0.85
C VAL A 310 11.25 18.29 1.33
N ILE A 311 11.32 19.42 0.61
CA ILE A 311 10.65 20.66 1.02
C ILE A 311 9.13 20.45 1.09
N LEU A 312 8.51 19.85 0.07
CA LEU A 312 7.06 19.66 0.02
C LEU A 312 6.58 18.68 1.10
N LEU A 313 7.21 17.52 1.24
CA LEU A 313 6.80 16.50 2.20
C LEU A 313 7.09 16.94 3.63
N LEU A 314 8.26 17.52 3.90
CA LEU A 314 8.57 18.01 5.24
C LEU A 314 7.61 19.14 5.63
N SER A 315 7.37 20.10 4.73
CA SER A 315 6.44 21.21 5.02
C SER A 315 5.02 20.70 5.30
N ALA A 316 4.55 19.72 4.54
CA ALA A 316 3.25 19.10 4.77
C ALA A 316 3.20 18.33 6.10
N ALA A 317 4.24 17.55 6.43
CA ALA A 317 4.35 16.83 7.69
C ALA A 317 4.35 17.79 8.89
N VAL A 318 5.13 18.86 8.81
CA VAL A 318 5.23 19.91 9.83
C VAL A 318 3.90 20.63 10.02
N TYR A 319 3.25 21.05 8.93
CA TYR A 319 1.93 21.66 8.97
C TYR A 319 0.90 20.76 9.67
N LEU A 320 0.85 19.47 9.30
CA LEU A 320 -0.06 18.50 9.91
C LEU A 320 0.28 18.23 11.38
N PHE A 321 1.57 18.20 11.74
CA PHE A 321 2.00 18.03 13.12
C PHE A 321 1.49 19.18 14.00
N PHE A 322 1.75 20.43 13.58
CA PHE A 322 1.26 21.62 14.30
C PHE A 322 -0.27 21.68 14.38
N LYS A 323 -0.97 21.25 13.32
CA LYS A 323 -2.44 21.15 13.33
C LYS A 323 -2.94 20.15 14.39
N ASN A 324 -2.22 19.07 14.63
CA ASN A 324 -2.59 18.04 15.60
C ASN A 324 -2.14 18.33 17.04
N LEU A 325 -1.27 19.32 17.30
CA LEU A 325 -0.92 19.74 18.67
C LEU A 325 -2.15 20.10 19.52
N LYS A 326 -3.18 20.67 18.88
CA LYS A 326 -4.44 21.04 19.55
C LYS A 326 -5.23 19.84 20.09
N THR A 327 -5.02 18.64 19.53
CA THR A 327 -5.76 17.43 19.94
C THR A 327 -5.30 16.87 21.28
N LYS A 328 -4.09 17.26 21.76
CA LYS A 328 -3.45 16.76 23.00
C LYS A 328 -3.37 15.22 23.11
N ASN A 329 -3.45 14.50 21.99
CA ASN A 329 -3.28 13.04 21.97
C ASN A 329 -1.79 12.71 21.91
N ALA A 330 -1.23 12.28 23.05
CA ALA A 330 0.19 11.96 23.18
C ALA A 330 0.69 10.97 22.11
N LEU A 331 -0.08 9.92 21.78
CA LEU A 331 0.32 8.97 20.74
C LEU A 331 0.42 9.63 19.37
N THR A 332 -0.60 10.42 18.99
CA THR A 332 -0.58 11.12 17.70
C THR A 332 0.64 12.05 17.59
N LEU A 333 1.01 12.71 18.69
CA LEU A 333 2.18 13.59 18.71
C LEU A 333 3.50 12.83 18.66
N ILE A 334 3.64 11.71 19.36
CA ILE A 334 4.87 10.90 19.32
C ILE A 334 5.08 10.31 17.93
N PHE A 335 4.06 9.70 17.33
CA PHE A 335 4.16 9.22 15.94
C PHE A 335 4.41 10.39 14.97
N GLY A 336 3.70 11.50 15.17
CA GLY A 336 3.82 12.69 14.33
C GLY A 336 5.18 13.40 14.40
N SER A 337 5.97 13.20 15.47
CA SER A 337 7.29 13.82 15.60
C SER A 337 8.40 13.11 14.83
N SER A 338 8.12 11.96 14.19
CA SER A 338 9.09 11.19 13.40
C SER A 338 9.79 12.04 12.33
N ALA A 339 9.03 12.82 11.55
CA ALA A 339 9.59 13.71 10.53
C ALA A 339 10.52 14.79 11.11
N LEU A 340 10.16 15.40 12.25
CA LEU A 340 10.99 16.41 12.90
C LEU A 340 12.28 15.79 13.46
N LEU A 341 12.15 14.62 14.09
CA LEU A 341 13.29 13.86 14.60
C LEU A 341 14.26 13.50 13.48
N SER A 342 13.76 13.08 12.31
CA SER A 342 14.61 12.74 11.17
C SER A 342 15.44 13.92 10.68
N VAL A 343 14.90 15.14 10.71
CA VAL A 343 15.64 16.35 10.31
C VAL A 343 16.74 16.66 11.33
N VAL A 344 16.41 16.63 12.62
CA VAL A 344 17.39 16.88 13.69
C VAL A 344 18.54 15.87 13.61
N CYS A 345 18.22 14.58 13.44
CA CYS A 345 19.22 13.52 13.34
C CYS A 345 20.05 13.62 12.05
N TYR A 346 19.42 13.87 10.91
CA TYR A 346 20.12 14.06 9.64
C TYR A 346 21.10 15.23 9.70
N LEU A 347 20.69 16.37 10.25
CA LEU A 347 21.56 17.54 10.42
C LEU A 347 22.70 17.26 11.41
N ALA A 348 22.40 16.64 12.56
CA ALA A 348 23.41 16.30 13.55
C ALA A 348 24.47 15.36 12.97
N ALA A 349 24.06 14.30 12.26
CA ALA A 349 24.96 13.37 11.62
C ALA A 349 25.79 14.03 10.50
N SER A 350 25.17 14.88 9.68
CA SER A 350 25.85 15.59 8.60
C SER A 350 26.91 16.58 9.09
N VAL A 351 26.67 17.22 10.25
CA VAL A 351 27.60 18.21 10.85
C VAL A 351 28.68 17.53 11.67
N LEU A 352 28.33 16.52 12.46
CA LEU A 352 29.27 15.81 13.34
C LEU A 352 30.07 14.73 12.59
N GLN A 353 29.63 14.34 11.40
CA GLN A 353 30.18 13.21 10.63
C GLN A 353 30.20 11.91 11.44
N ASP A 354 29.23 11.75 12.35
CA ASP A 354 29.09 10.57 13.21
C ASP A 354 27.61 10.23 13.46
N GLY A 355 27.32 8.93 13.42
CA GLY A 355 25.98 8.38 13.60
C GLY A 355 25.57 8.13 15.05
N ALA A 356 26.46 8.29 16.03
CA ALA A 356 26.19 7.91 17.43
C ALA A 356 24.98 8.66 18.02
N VAL A 357 24.89 9.98 17.81
CA VAL A 357 23.79 10.81 18.31
C VAL A 357 22.44 10.37 17.70
N PRO A 358 22.29 10.28 16.36
CA PRO A 358 21.09 9.73 15.73
C PRO A 358 20.67 8.36 16.26
N VAL A 359 21.63 7.42 16.38
CA VAL A 359 21.36 6.06 16.87
C VAL A 359 20.76 6.10 18.27
N ILE A 360 21.34 6.87 19.19
CA ILE A 360 20.82 7.03 20.56
C ILE A 360 19.40 7.61 20.53
N LEU A 361 19.18 8.67 19.73
CA LEU A 361 17.90 9.34 19.64
C LEU A 361 16.79 8.44 19.07
N TYR A 362 17.08 7.63 18.05
CA TYR A 362 16.10 6.69 17.49
C TYR A 362 15.80 5.50 18.41
N ASN A 363 16.78 4.99 19.14
CA ASN A 363 16.55 3.99 20.18
C ASN A 363 15.63 4.54 21.29
N ALA A 364 15.91 5.76 21.77
CA ALA A 364 15.07 6.44 22.75
C ALA A 364 13.66 6.71 22.19
N TYR A 365 13.55 7.13 20.93
CA TYR A 365 12.28 7.39 20.27
C TYR A 365 11.39 6.15 20.19
N ILE A 366 11.91 5.02 19.72
CA ILE A 366 11.15 3.76 19.64
C ILE A 366 10.75 3.28 21.03
N PHE A 367 11.64 3.40 22.02
CA PHE A 367 11.33 3.04 23.40
C PHE A 367 10.17 3.89 23.94
N VAL A 368 10.24 5.22 23.80
CA VAL A 368 9.17 6.14 24.20
C VAL A 368 7.87 5.82 23.47
N LEU A 369 7.92 5.52 22.17
CA LEU A 369 6.77 5.17 21.34
C LEU A 369 6.14 3.86 21.82
N GLY A 370 6.93 2.81 22.06
CA GLY A 370 6.45 1.52 22.57
C GLY A 370 5.81 1.64 23.95
N VAL A 371 6.48 2.30 24.91
CA VAL A 371 5.95 2.51 26.26
C VAL A 371 4.65 3.32 26.24
N ASN A 372 4.60 4.43 25.49
CA ASN A 372 3.37 5.22 25.40
C ASN A 372 2.23 4.45 24.73
N THR A 373 2.53 3.60 23.74
CA THR A 373 1.54 2.73 23.10
C THR A 373 0.96 1.73 24.10
N ILE A 374 1.80 1.11 24.94
CA ILE A 374 1.37 0.22 26.02
C ILE A 374 0.49 0.99 27.02
N VAL A 375 0.96 2.12 27.53
CA VAL A 375 0.24 2.92 28.53
C VAL A 375 -1.11 3.39 27.99
N TYR A 376 -1.16 3.84 26.74
CA TYR A 376 -2.41 4.23 26.08
C TYR A 376 -3.36 3.03 25.92
N GLY A 377 -2.87 1.88 25.49
CA GLY A 377 -3.66 0.66 25.34
C GLY A 377 -4.28 0.21 26.68
N ILE A 378 -3.49 0.23 27.76
CA ILE A 378 -3.96 -0.10 29.12
C ILE A 378 -5.01 0.91 29.59
N ARG A 379 -4.74 2.22 29.49
CA ARG A 379 -5.66 3.28 29.95
C ARG A 379 -7.01 3.25 29.23
N ASN A 380 -7.01 2.89 27.94
CA ASN A 380 -8.21 2.85 27.11
C ASN A 380 -8.81 1.43 26.99
N LYS A 381 -8.32 0.44 27.73
CA LYS A 381 -8.76 -0.97 27.65
C LYS A 381 -8.74 -1.56 26.22
N HIS A 382 -7.79 -1.14 25.40
CA HIS A 382 -7.63 -1.62 24.01
C HIS A 382 -6.49 -2.64 23.93
N MET A 383 -6.81 -3.94 24.06
CA MET A 383 -5.82 -5.03 24.01
C MET A 383 -4.96 -5.00 22.75
N GLY A 384 -5.56 -4.74 21.58
CA GLY A 384 -4.80 -4.67 20.32
C GLY A 384 -3.72 -3.58 20.30
N ILE A 385 -4.00 -2.43 20.92
CA ILE A 385 -3.01 -1.34 21.00
C ILE A 385 -1.93 -1.69 22.03
N THR A 386 -2.30 -2.25 23.18
CA THR A 386 -1.31 -2.71 24.16
C THR A 386 -0.35 -3.74 23.57
N ASN A 387 -0.90 -4.74 22.85
CA ASN A 387 -0.10 -5.75 22.16
C ASN A 387 0.80 -5.13 21.09
N GLY A 388 0.33 -4.13 20.35
CA GLY A 388 1.16 -3.37 19.41
C GLY A 388 2.36 -2.70 20.10
N GLY A 389 2.13 -2.05 21.24
CA GLY A 389 3.22 -1.44 22.03
C GLY A 389 4.22 -2.46 22.57
N MET A 390 3.74 -3.61 23.07
CA MET A 390 4.60 -4.72 23.50
C MET A 390 5.43 -5.28 22.34
N LEU A 391 4.84 -5.41 21.16
CA LEU A 391 5.54 -5.85 19.95
C LEU A 391 6.65 -4.86 19.55
N ILE A 392 6.40 -3.54 19.63
CA ILE A 392 7.41 -2.52 19.34
C ILE A 392 8.62 -2.66 20.28
N ILE A 393 8.38 -2.79 21.59
CA ILE A 393 9.46 -2.98 22.57
C ILE A 393 10.19 -4.31 22.35
N SER A 394 9.45 -5.38 22.03
CA SER A 394 10.03 -6.68 21.70
C SER A 394 10.99 -6.58 20.52
N LEU A 395 10.55 -5.95 19.43
CA LEU A 395 11.36 -5.79 18.22
C LEU A 395 12.62 -4.97 18.51
N LEU A 396 12.52 -3.88 19.29
CA LEU A 396 13.69 -3.10 19.67
C LEU A 396 14.72 -3.95 20.44
N ILE A 397 14.25 -4.76 21.40
CA ILE A 397 15.12 -5.66 22.18
C ILE A 397 15.75 -6.73 21.27
N ILE A 398 14.96 -7.36 20.40
CA ILE A 398 15.42 -8.38 19.47
C ILE A 398 16.48 -7.82 18.52
N VAL A 399 16.25 -6.65 17.94
CA VAL A 399 17.20 -5.99 17.04
C VAL A 399 18.52 -5.68 17.76
N ARG A 400 18.46 -5.05 18.95
CA ARG A 400 19.66 -4.72 19.73
C ARG A 400 20.42 -5.97 20.20
N PHE A 401 19.70 -7.07 20.42
CA PHE A 401 20.28 -8.34 20.81
C PHE A 401 21.15 -8.97 19.71
N PHE A 402 20.74 -8.88 18.44
CA PHE A 402 21.54 -9.40 17.33
C PHE A 402 22.73 -8.51 16.99
N ASP A 403 22.61 -7.21 17.28
CA ASP A 403 23.63 -6.20 17.02
C ASP A 403 24.77 -6.16 18.07
N THR A 404 24.54 -6.71 19.28
CA THR A 404 25.52 -6.64 20.38
C THR A 404 26.35 -7.92 20.53
N ASP A 405 27.66 -7.75 20.74
CA ASP A 405 28.64 -8.82 21.06
C ASP A 405 28.45 -9.43 22.47
N ILE A 406 27.21 -9.54 22.95
CA ILE A 406 26.88 -10.12 24.25
C ILE A 406 26.85 -11.66 24.14
N SER A 407 27.31 -12.36 25.18
CA SER A 407 27.25 -13.83 25.25
C SER A 407 25.82 -14.37 25.13
N PHE A 408 25.67 -15.53 24.48
CA PHE A 408 24.37 -16.20 24.27
C PHE A 408 23.58 -16.48 25.56
N LEU A 409 24.24 -16.62 26.70
CA LEU A 409 23.60 -16.87 28.01
C LEU A 409 22.84 -15.63 28.52
N VAL A 410 23.51 -14.48 28.57
CA VAL A 410 22.91 -13.20 29.03
C VAL A 410 21.74 -12.83 28.13
N LYS A 411 21.98 -13.01 26.83
CA LYS A 411 21.00 -12.99 25.76
C LYS A 411 19.75 -13.84 26.09
N GLY A 412 19.90 -15.12 26.38
CA GLY A 412 18.77 -16.01 26.72
C GLY A 412 17.98 -15.57 27.96
N LEU A 413 18.67 -15.13 29.02
CA LEU A 413 18.04 -14.66 30.26
C LEU A 413 17.21 -13.38 30.05
N SER A 414 17.68 -12.45 29.22
CA SER A 414 16.92 -11.23 28.88
C SER A 414 15.60 -11.55 28.17
N PHE A 415 15.59 -12.53 27.25
CA PHE A 415 14.35 -12.96 26.57
C PHE A 415 13.33 -13.54 27.56
N ILE A 416 13.79 -14.35 28.52
CA ILE A 416 12.91 -14.92 29.54
C ILE A 416 12.26 -13.80 30.37
N LEU A 417 13.05 -12.81 30.82
CA LEU A 417 12.54 -11.68 31.61
C LEU A 417 11.50 -10.85 30.84
N VAL A 418 11.77 -10.55 29.56
CA VAL A 418 10.84 -9.81 28.69
C VAL A 418 9.55 -10.61 28.46
N GLY A 419 9.67 -11.92 28.20
CA GLY A 419 8.53 -12.82 28.04
C GLY A 419 7.66 -12.89 29.30
N VAL A 420 8.27 -12.97 30.48
CA VAL A 420 7.56 -12.90 31.76
C VAL A 420 6.82 -11.56 31.92
N GLY A 421 7.46 -10.45 31.57
CA GLY A 421 6.83 -9.12 31.58
C GLY A 421 5.57 -9.02 30.72
N PHE A 422 5.56 -9.68 29.55
CA PHE A 422 4.37 -9.75 28.70
C PHE A 422 3.26 -10.60 29.31
N ILE A 423 3.60 -11.77 29.87
CA ILE A 423 2.61 -12.63 30.54
C ILE A 423 1.96 -11.88 31.70
N VAL A 424 2.75 -11.19 32.52
CA VAL A 424 2.26 -10.39 33.66
C VAL A 424 1.35 -9.26 33.19
N SER A 425 1.77 -8.50 32.17
CA SER A 425 0.97 -7.39 31.62
C SER A 425 -0.38 -7.87 31.09
N ASN A 426 -0.40 -9.01 30.40
CA ASN A 426 -1.63 -9.61 29.89
C ASN A 426 -2.53 -10.14 31.03
N ALA A 427 -1.96 -10.77 32.06
CA ALA A 427 -2.69 -11.24 33.23
C ALA A 427 -3.34 -10.10 34.04
N VAL A 428 -2.66 -8.96 34.17
CA VAL A 428 -3.21 -7.76 34.83
C VAL A 428 -4.39 -7.18 34.05
N LEU A 429 -4.34 -7.24 32.71
CA LEU A 429 -5.42 -6.77 31.84
C LEU A 429 -6.66 -7.68 31.87
N ILE A 430 -6.51 -8.98 32.10
CA ILE A 430 -7.63 -9.93 32.18
C ILE A 430 -8.35 -9.83 33.54
N LYS A 431 -7.64 -9.46 34.61
CA LYS A 431 -8.19 -9.36 35.98
C LYS A 431 -8.92 -8.03 36.28
N LYS A 432 -9.04 -7.09 35.32
CA LYS A 432 -9.68 -5.76 35.45
C LYS A 432 -10.57 -5.44 34.25
#